data_AF-A0A1M2W6Z6-F1
#
_entry.id   AF-A0A1M2W6Z6-F1
#
_cell.length_a   1.000
_cell.length_b   1.000
_cell.length_c   1.000
_cell.angle_alpha   90.00
_cell.angle_beta   90.00
_cell.angle_gamma   90.00
#
_symmetry.space_group_name_H-M   'P 1'
#
loop_
_entity.id
_entity.type
_entity.pdbx_description
1 polymer ?
#
loop_
_entity_poly.entity_id
_entity_poly.type
_entity_poly.pdbx_seq_one_letter_code
_entity_poly.pdbx_strand_id
1 'polypeptide(L)'
;MADTGIRDYGADARAVKLDNNSDVLRFAAKQHGATKGALFDTVHFATGALTPRAAQALETFLRGPARHLELKHLVIDNPESLLGSSPGLAAAFAGLTDLSHLELLSAGQHSRELLRDMKAKLTTVNLVMVPVEDDLDEEDAAWQATGRNPITLLTNFQDTLESLTGERTETLCVEELSYPQRYPNVSEIFLEDVDLPITVHYAHAYPNLSALKIRTDIEDFVELLKDERNAPVLRRQQNIVEQLAHGCWPSLSYCDSTLGTLYILGLQCHVHDLRILADIAGPGMLKSVLMDTRPTVLTLHQFTLDMLSDRDFASLMRGSGVRQLKTLEITLVLDEHSGKGVGIAAAFNAMISALEPLKITAFGLTLACNFPGPYPREARGPPPRIFLTPEEMFLHDLQLDELAEKTLSAVSSLRSVVVMMVAHRTRSPAAAALGETVGTELRTYTMAKAYGLLHGTVAG
;
A
#
# COMPACT_ATOMS: atom_id res chain seq x y z
N MET A 1 -12.20 3.35 2.18
CA MET A 1 -11.84 2.21 3.03
C MET A 1 -10.47 1.74 2.59
N ALA A 2 -9.43 2.38 3.12
CA ALA A 2 -8.09 1.81 3.03
C ALA A 2 -8.15 0.51 3.82
N ASP A 3 -7.82 -0.60 3.16
CA ASP A 3 -7.50 -1.86 3.79
C ASP A 3 -6.17 -1.61 4.54
N THR A 4 -6.25 -0.91 5.68
CA THR A 4 -5.18 -0.96 6.66
C THR A 4 -5.15 -2.42 7.04
N GLY A 5 -4.17 -3.14 6.49
CA GLY A 5 -3.94 -4.53 6.79
C GLY A 5 -3.53 -4.65 8.25
N ILE A 6 -4.45 -4.35 9.16
CA ILE A 6 -4.49 -4.87 10.51
C ILE A 6 -4.53 -6.36 10.27
N ARG A 7 -3.35 -6.97 10.24
CA ARG A 7 -3.21 -8.42 10.24
C ARG A 7 -4.03 -8.85 11.44
N ASP A 8 -5.15 -9.52 11.16
CA ASP A 8 -5.93 -10.17 12.18
C ASP A 8 -4.97 -11.13 12.87
N TYR A 9 -4.54 -10.78 14.09
CA TYR A 9 -3.67 -11.57 14.95
C TYR A 9 -4.49 -12.77 15.45
N GLY A 10 -4.96 -13.59 14.51
CA GLY A 10 -5.83 -14.71 14.72
C GLY A 10 -5.15 -15.74 15.59
N ALA A 11 -5.64 -15.88 16.82
CA ALA A 11 -5.44 -17.02 17.72
C ALA A 11 -3.98 -17.45 17.97
N ASP A 12 -2.99 -16.55 17.86
CA ASP A 12 -1.64 -16.88 18.30
C ASP A 12 -1.62 -16.93 19.83
N ALA A 13 -1.45 -18.13 20.39
CA ALA A 13 -1.56 -18.41 21.82
C ALA A 13 -0.51 -17.66 22.68
N ARG A 14 0.37 -16.88 22.04
CA ARG A 14 1.48 -16.13 22.67
C ARG A 14 1.33 -14.60 22.59
N ALA A 15 0.22 -14.09 22.06
CA ALA A 15 -0.08 -12.66 22.06
C ALA A 15 -0.83 -12.23 23.34
N VAL A 16 -0.40 -11.13 23.96
CA VAL A 16 -1.10 -10.51 25.09
C VAL A 16 -1.54 -9.11 24.72
N LYS A 17 -2.84 -8.84 24.80
CA LYS A 17 -3.42 -7.51 24.62
C LYS A 17 -3.79 -6.88 25.96
N LEU A 18 -3.44 -5.61 26.14
CA LEU A 18 -3.68 -4.83 27.36
C LEU A 18 -4.53 -3.61 27.00
N ASP A 19 -5.85 -3.71 27.21
CA ASP A 19 -6.81 -2.69 26.76
C ASP A 19 -7.02 -1.56 27.80
N ASN A 20 -6.64 -1.77 29.05
CA ASN A 20 -6.86 -0.77 30.11
C ASN A 20 -5.85 -0.90 31.28
N ASN A 21 -5.94 0.07 32.20
CA ASN A 21 -5.14 0.13 33.44
C ASN A 21 -5.17 -1.15 34.29
N SER A 22 -6.32 -1.81 34.39
CA SER A 22 -6.45 -3.04 35.20
C SER A 22 -5.70 -4.21 34.59
N ASP A 23 -5.69 -4.30 33.26
CA ASP A 23 -4.95 -5.34 32.53
C ASP A 23 -3.44 -5.14 32.67
N VAL A 24 -2.95 -3.89 32.56
CA VAL A 24 -1.55 -3.54 32.81
C VAL A 24 -1.12 -3.96 34.22
N LEU A 25 -1.93 -3.64 35.24
CA LEU A 25 -1.64 -4.02 36.62
C LEU A 25 -1.62 -5.54 36.83
N ARG A 26 -2.62 -6.26 36.28
CA ARG A 26 -2.68 -7.73 36.36
C ARG A 26 -1.51 -8.38 35.65
N PHE A 27 -1.14 -7.86 34.47
CA PHE A 27 -0.01 -8.34 33.69
C PHE A 27 1.30 -8.14 34.44
N ALA A 28 1.61 -6.91 34.89
CA ALA A 28 2.82 -6.61 35.65
C ALA A 28 2.93 -7.46 36.93
N ALA A 29 1.82 -7.64 37.66
CA ALA A 29 1.79 -8.47 38.86
C ALA A 29 2.03 -9.96 38.56
N LYS A 30 1.38 -10.50 37.52
CA LYS A 30 1.54 -11.92 37.13
C LYS A 30 2.97 -12.23 36.70
N GLN A 31 3.64 -11.30 36.05
CA GLN A 31 5.00 -11.50 35.52
C GLN A 31 6.12 -11.18 36.52
N HIS A 32 5.81 -10.60 37.69
CA HIS A 32 6.82 -10.27 38.69
C HIS A 32 7.59 -11.49 39.22
N GLY A 33 7.00 -12.69 39.12
CA GLY A 33 7.63 -13.97 39.46
C GLY A 33 7.95 -14.86 38.26
N ALA A 34 7.85 -14.35 37.03
CA ALA A 34 8.13 -15.15 35.85
C ALA A 34 9.62 -15.53 35.80
N THR A 35 9.89 -16.83 35.80
CA THR A 35 11.23 -17.36 35.53
C THR A 35 11.55 -17.22 34.04
N LYS A 36 12.85 -17.13 33.72
CA LYS A 36 13.37 -17.15 32.35
C LYS A 36 12.65 -18.24 31.52
N GLY A 37 12.05 -17.87 30.39
CA GLY A 37 11.36 -18.79 29.48
C GLY A 37 9.82 -18.71 29.44
N ALA A 38 9.19 -17.68 30.04
CA ALA A 38 7.78 -17.40 29.75
C ALA A 38 7.64 -16.90 28.30
N LEU A 39 6.96 -17.69 27.46
CA LEU A 39 6.81 -17.47 26.01
C LEU A 39 5.67 -16.49 25.73
N PHE A 40 5.96 -15.19 25.74
CA PHE A 40 5.11 -14.17 25.11
C PHE A 40 5.90 -13.55 23.98
N ASP A 41 5.47 -13.81 22.75
CA ASP A 41 6.18 -13.34 21.58
C ASP A 41 5.72 -11.92 21.22
N THR A 42 4.45 -11.60 21.49
CA THR A 42 3.81 -10.32 21.17
C THR A 42 3.10 -9.71 22.37
N VAL A 43 3.36 -8.43 22.64
CA VAL A 43 2.58 -7.63 23.61
C VAL A 43 2.01 -6.40 22.90
N HIS A 44 0.69 -6.24 23.01
CA HIS A 44 -0.07 -5.15 22.42
C HIS A 44 -0.67 -4.26 23.51
N PHE A 45 -0.22 -3.01 23.59
CA PHE A 45 -0.79 -1.97 24.43
C PHE A 45 -1.82 -1.17 23.66
N ALA A 46 -3.10 -1.54 23.82
CA ALA A 46 -4.25 -0.79 23.28
C ALA A 46 -4.81 0.24 24.29
N THR A 47 -4.10 0.42 25.41
CA THR A 47 -4.41 1.43 26.41
C THR A 47 -3.88 2.80 25.98
N GLY A 48 -4.64 3.85 26.26
CA GLY A 48 -4.13 5.22 26.26
C GLY A 48 -3.41 5.55 27.56
N ALA A 49 -3.68 6.74 28.10
CA ALA A 49 -3.07 7.22 29.34
C ALA A 49 -3.29 6.26 30.54
N LEU A 50 -2.22 6.05 31.29
CA LEU A 50 -2.21 5.25 32.50
C LEU A 50 -2.36 6.12 33.75
N THR A 51 -3.07 5.56 34.73
CA THR A 51 -3.01 6.07 36.10
C THR A 51 -1.58 5.98 36.64
N PRO A 52 -1.16 6.87 37.55
CA PRO A 52 0.20 6.85 38.11
C PRO A 52 0.61 5.50 38.67
N ARG A 53 -0.33 4.78 39.31
CA ARG A 53 -0.11 3.43 39.84
C ARG A 53 0.18 2.40 38.74
N ALA A 54 -0.58 2.41 37.64
CA ALA A 54 -0.38 1.50 36.53
C ALA A 54 0.92 1.82 35.78
N ALA A 55 1.21 3.11 35.56
CA ALA A 55 2.45 3.57 34.94
C ALA A 55 3.68 3.12 35.75
N GLN A 56 3.68 3.33 37.07
CA GLN A 56 4.77 2.90 37.95
C GLN A 56 4.95 1.37 37.95
N ALA A 57 3.85 0.62 37.98
CA ALA A 57 3.90 -0.84 37.94
C ALA A 57 4.48 -1.36 36.61
N LEU A 58 4.04 -0.78 35.48
CA LEU A 58 4.56 -1.10 34.16
C LEU A 58 6.05 -0.75 34.04
N GLU A 59 6.45 0.45 34.48
CA GLU A 59 7.85 0.87 34.45
C GLU A 59 8.75 -0.06 35.28
N THR A 60 8.32 -0.41 36.49
CA THR A 60 9.04 -1.36 37.36
C THR A 60 9.19 -2.72 36.69
N PHE A 61 8.12 -3.19 36.05
CA PHE A 61 8.13 -4.45 35.30
C PHE A 61 9.10 -4.40 34.10
N LEU A 62 9.07 -3.33 33.30
CA LEU A 62 9.94 -3.16 32.13
C LEU A 62 11.42 -3.06 32.51
N ARG A 63 11.74 -2.40 33.63
CA ARG A 63 13.13 -2.26 34.11
C ARG A 63 13.71 -3.54 34.71
N GLY A 64 12.87 -4.44 35.21
CA GLY A 64 13.29 -5.68 35.86
C GLY A 64 12.86 -6.92 35.08
N PRO A 65 11.72 -7.55 35.43
CA PRO A 65 11.29 -8.83 34.86
C PRO A 65 11.24 -8.89 33.34
N ALA A 66 10.82 -7.82 32.64
CA ALA A 66 10.65 -7.85 31.19
C ALA A 66 11.95 -8.13 30.42
N ARG A 67 13.11 -7.79 31.00
CA ARG A 67 14.44 -8.06 30.41
C ARG A 67 14.81 -9.54 30.38
N HIS A 68 14.01 -10.39 31.04
CA HIS A 68 14.18 -11.84 31.02
C HIS A 68 13.13 -12.54 30.15
N LEU A 69 12.23 -11.77 29.53
CA LEU A 69 11.24 -12.26 28.58
C LEU A 69 11.82 -12.19 27.16
N GLU A 70 11.48 -13.18 26.35
CA GLU A 70 11.85 -13.23 24.94
C GLU A 70 10.84 -12.43 24.09
N LEU A 71 10.56 -11.19 24.50
CA LEU A 71 9.59 -10.34 23.81
C LEU A 71 10.14 -9.94 22.44
N LYS A 72 9.49 -10.40 21.37
CA LYS A 72 9.92 -10.13 20.00
C LYS A 72 9.16 -8.97 19.37
N HIS A 73 7.87 -8.88 19.61
CA HIS A 73 6.98 -7.93 18.94
C HIS A 73 6.29 -7.03 19.97
N LEU A 74 6.33 -5.72 19.72
CA LEU A 74 5.68 -4.71 20.55
C LEU A 74 4.77 -3.85 19.68
N VAL A 75 3.50 -3.75 20.07
CA VAL A 75 2.49 -2.89 19.42
C VAL A 75 1.96 -1.90 20.44
N ILE A 76 1.90 -0.62 20.10
CA ILE A 76 1.36 0.45 20.96
C ILE A 76 0.41 1.34 20.15
N ASP A 77 -0.88 1.39 20.52
CA ASP A 77 -1.92 2.10 19.75
C ASP A 77 -1.95 3.62 19.96
N ASN A 78 -1.43 4.10 21.10
CA ASN A 78 -1.37 5.52 21.45
C ASN A 78 -0.11 5.75 22.32
N PRO A 79 1.08 5.68 21.72
CA PRO A 79 2.34 5.75 22.43
C PRO A 79 2.52 7.09 23.11
N GLU A 80 2.01 8.19 22.55
CA GLU A 80 2.15 9.51 23.17
C GLU A 80 1.43 9.57 24.53
N SER A 81 0.18 9.08 24.60
CA SER A 81 -0.55 9.04 25.88
C SER A 81 0.05 8.02 26.86
N LEU A 82 0.47 6.85 26.36
CA LEU A 82 1.05 5.79 27.19
C LEU A 82 2.40 6.20 27.77
N LEU A 83 3.32 6.65 26.93
CA LEU A 83 4.68 7.04 27.31
C LEU A 83 4.67 8.34 28.13
N GLY A 84 3.76 9.27 27.82
CA GLY A 84 3.55 10.50 28.61
C GLY A 84 2.99 10.26 30.03
N SER A 85 2.54 9.05 30.34
CA SER A 85 1.99 8.72 31.67
C SER A 85 3.06 8.63 32.77
N SER A 86 4.34 8.48 32.41
CA SER A 86 5.48 8.59 33.34
C SER A 86 6.76 8.93 32.55
N PRO A 87 7.58 9.88 33.02
CA PRO A 87 8.83 10.26 32.33
C PRO A 87 9.83 9.10 32.20
N GLY A 88 9.68 8.04 33.01
CA GLY A 88 10.56 6.89 32.95
C GLY A 88 10.14 5.81 31.94
N LEU A 89 8.92 5.86 31.38
CA LEU A 89 8.39 4.78 30.54
C LEU A 89 9.11 4.64 29.20
N ALA A 90 9.36 5.73 28.48
CA ALA A 90 10.10 5.69 27.22
C ALA A 90 11.48 5.03 27.40
N ALA A 91 12.23 5.46 28.42
CA ALA A 91 13.52 4.86 28.77
C ALA A 91 13.41 3.39 29.21
N ALA A 92 12.31 3.00 29.85
CA ALA A 92 12.10 1.61 30.27
C ALA A 92 11.82 0.69 29.08
N PHE A 93 10.95 1.10 28.15
CA PHE A 93 10.70 0.40 26.88
C PHE A 93 11.94 0.34 25.99
N ALA A 94 12.70 1.44 25.90
CA ALA A 94 13.95 1.50 25.17
C ALA A 94 15.00 0.47 25.66
N GLY A 95 14.91 0.06 26.93
CA GLY A 95 15.78 -0.95 27.54
C GLY A 95 15.47 -2.41 27.16
N LEU A 96 14.43 -2.66 26.36
CA LEU A 96 14.11 -3.98 25.84
C LEU A 96 15.04 -4.31 24.67
N THR A 97 15.86 -5.36 24.81
CA THR A 97 16.92 -5.69 23.83
C THR A 97 16.54 -6.77 22.83
N ASP A 98 15.56 -7.61 23.17
CA ASP A 98 15.18 -8.78 22.36
C ASP A 98 14.11 -8.49 21.30
N LEU A 99 13.61 -7.25 21.24
CA LEU A 99 12.63 -6.80 20.25
C LEU A 99 13.23 -6.84 18.84
N SER A 100 12.42 -7.30 17.90
CA SER A 100 12.71 -7.32 16.46
C SER A 100 11.64 -6.59 15.66
N HIS A 101 10.40 -6.53 16.18
CA HIS A 101 9.28 -5.89 15.52
C HIS A 101 8.68 -4.82 16.44
N LEU A 102 8.46 -3.63 15.90
CA LEU A 102 7.87 -2.51 16.61
C LEU A 102 6.78 -1.85 15.77
N GLU A 103 5.60 -1.70 16.35
CA GLU A 103 4.50 -0.93 15.77
C GLU A 103 4.07 0.18 16.72
N LEU A 104 4.09 1.43 16.23
CA LEU A 104 3.67 2.60 16.97
C LEU A 104 2.57 3.29 16.17
N LEU A 105 1.32 3.22 16.66
CA LEU A 105 0.19 3.85 16.03
C LEU A 105 -0.07 5.20 16.69
N SER A 106 -0.13 6.30 15.94
CA SER A 106 -0.14 7.66 16.49
C SER A 106 1.19 8.06 17.17
N ALA A 107 2.31 7.84 16.49
CA ALA A 107 3.64 8.21 16.95
C ALA A 107 3.89 9.73 16.85
N GLY A 108 4.47 10.29 17.92
CA GLY A 108 4.86 11.68 18.07
C GLY A 108 6.16 11.85 18.87
N GLN A 109 6.24 12.89 19.71
CA GLN A 109 7.44 13.27 20.47
C GLN A 109 8.00 12.15 21.36
N HIS A 110 7.16 11.52 22.17
CA HIS A 110 7.60 10.45 23.06
C HIS A 110 8.01 9.20 22.30
N SER A 111 7.35 8.89 21.18
CA SER A 111 7.75 7.81 20.28
C SER A 111 9.15 8.03 19.70
N ARG A 112 9.51 9.26 19.33
CA ARG A 112 10.88 9.59 18.88
C ARG A 112 11.90 9.39 20.00
N GLU A 113 11.61 9.83 21.21
CA GLU A 113 12.50 9.61 22.36
C GLU A 113 12.73 8.12 22.59
N LEU A 114 11.65 7.33 22.53
CA LEU A 114 11.71 5.88 22.59
C LEU A 114 12.62 5.31 21.48
N LEU A 115 12.39 5.65 20.22
CA LEU A 115 13.16 5.15 19.07
C LEU A 115 14.65 5.55 19.15
N ARG A 116 14.93 6.79 19.57
CA ARG A 116 16.30 7.30 19.76
C ARG A 116 17.06 6.55 20.85
N ASP A 117 16.38 6.19 21.93
CA ASP A 117 17.04 5.61 23.09
C ASP A 117 17.02 4.07 23.07
N MET A 118 16.18 3.47 22.22
CA MET A 118 15.99 2.02 22.11
C MET A 118 17.28 1.27 21.77
N LYS A 119 17.48 0.13 22.46
CA LYS A 119 18.66 -0.73 22.34
C LYS A 119 18.40 -2.03 21.57
N ALA A 120 17.16 -2.25 21.16
CA ALA A 120 16.75 -3.38 20.34
C ALA A 120 17.40 -3.34 18.95
N LYS A 121 17.48 -4.51 18.31
CA LYS A 121 17.89 -4.67 16.92
C LYS A 121 16.64 -4.89 16.06
N LEU A 122 15.92 -3.79 15.81
CA LEU A 122 14.67 -3.86 15.06
C LEU A 122 14.95 -4.24 13.61
N THR A 123 14.22 -5.24 13.12
CA THR A 123 14.20 -5.71 11.73
C THR A 123 12.96 -5.20 11.00
N THR A 124 11.86 -4.98 11.71
CA THR A 124 10.61 -4.49 11.13
C THR A 124 10.02 -3.38 11.98
N VAL A 125 9.67 -2.26 11.33
CA VAL A 125 9.07 -1.11 11.99
C VAL A 125 7.82 -0.66 11.23
N ASN A 126 6.74 -0.40 11.97
CA ASN A 126 5.52 0.24 11.48
C ASN A 126 5.26 1.55 12.25
N LEU A 127 5.24 2.68 11.55
CA LEU A 127 5.02 4.01 12.14
C LEU A 127 3.79 4.68 11.54
N VAL A 128 2.72 4.84 12.31
CA VAL A 128 1.61 5.73 11.92
C VAL A 128 1.79 7.03 12.68
N MET A 129 2.15 8.11 12.00
CA MET A 129 2.39 9.39 12.68
C MET A 129 1.08 10.08 13.07
N VAL A 130 1.10 10.86 14.15
CA VAL A 130 -0.03 11.75 14.48
C VAL A 130 -0.29 12.73 13.32
N PRO A 131 -1.55 13.08 13.00
CA PRO A 131 -1.83 14.12 12.00
C PRO A 131 -1.17 15.45 12.38
N VAL A 132 -0.86 16.31 11.40
CA VAL A 132 -0.57 17.72 11.70
C VAL A 132 -1.89 18.37 12.11
N GLU A 133 -1.94 19.06 13.24
CA GLU A 133 -3.06 19.96 13.53
C GLU A 133 -2.72 21.34 12.94
N ASP A 134 -3.68 21.98 12.27
CA ASP A 134 -3.44 23.25 11.56
C ASP A 134 -3.11 24.44 12.48
N ASP A 135 -3.35 24.29 13.79
CA ASP A 135 -3.29 25.37 14.81
C ASP A 135 -2.11 25.24 15.79
N LEU A 136 -1.02 24.59 15.39
CA LEU A 136 0.13 24.33 16.28
C LEU A 136 1.02 25.58 16.50
N ASP A 137 1.67 25.65 17.66
CA ASP A 137 2.50 26.80 18.05
C ASP A 137 3.93 26.74 17.44
N GLU A 138 4.74 27.77 17.66
CA GLU A 138 6.09 27.87 17.06
C GLU A 138 7.06 26.76 17.54
N GLU A 139 6.87 26.18 18.74
CA GLU A 139 7.70 25.06 19.22
C GLU A 139 7.35 23.76 18.46
N ASP A 140 6.09 23.60 18.09
CA ASP A 140 5.62 22.49 17.24
C ASP A 140 6.13 22.61 15.79
N ALA A 141 6.43 23.81 15.30
CA ALA A 141 6.96 24.01 13.95
C ALA A 141 8.35 23.38 13.75
N ALA A 142 9.21 23.40 14.79
CA ALA A 142 10.52 22.73 14.74
C ALA A 142 10.38 21.19 14.77
N TRP A 143 9.33 20.68 15.41
CA TRP A 143 8.98 19.26 15.40
C TRP A 143 8.58 18.79 14.01
N GLN A 144 7.77 19.59 13.29
CA GLN A 144 7.33 19.27 11.93
C GLN A 144 8.52 19.08 10.96
N ALA A 145 9.54 19.92 11.04
CA ALA A 145 10.61 19.92 10.03
C ALA A 145 11.42 18.61 9.92
N THR A 146 11.54 17.81 10.99
CA THR A 146 12.36 16.56 10.96
C THR A 146 11.80 15.41 11.80
N GLY A 147 10.82 15.68 12.67
CA GLY A 147 10.30 14.71 13.63
C GLY A 147 9.45 13.61 13.00
N ARG A 148 9.13 13.73 11.71
CA ARG A 148 8.28 12.78 10.97
C ARG A 148 9.01 11.99 9.89
N ASN A 149 10.31 12.20 9.75
CA ASN A 149 11.10 11.56 8.73
C ASN A 149 11.63 10.20 9.18
N PRO A 150 11.14 9.08 8.62
CA PRO A 150 11.57 7.75 9.05
C PRO A 150 13.07 7.50 8.79
N ILE A 151 13.67 8.17 7.79
CA ILE A 151 15.11 8.05 7.49
C ILE A 151 15.95 8.56 8.66
N THR A 152 15.52 9.63 9.34
CA THR A 152 16.26 10.21 10.47
C THR A 152 15.85 9.57 11.80
N LEU A 153 14.56 9.28 11.98
CA LEU A 153 14.01 8.67 13.20
C LEU A 153 14.60 7.29 13.49
N LEU A 154 14.87 6.50 12.45
CA LEU A 154 15.31 5.11 12.58
C LEU A 154 16.83 4.94 12.50
N THR A 155 17.59 6.01 12.69
CA THR A 155 19.06 6.03 12.53
C THR A 155 19.80 4.97 13.35
N ASN A 156 19.25 4.50 14.46
CA ASN A 156 19.84 3.46 15.31
C ASN A 156 19.73 2.05 14.73
N PHE A 157 18.86 1.86 13.74
CA PHE A 157 18.52 0.55 13.18
C PHE A 157 19.04 0.37 11.75
N GLN A 158 19.93 1.26 11.30
CA GLN A 158 20.53 1.24 9.95
C GLN A 158 21.03 -0.15 9.54
N ASP A 159 21.75 -0.83 10.42
CA ASP A 159 22.36 -2.14 10.12
C ASP A 159 21.41 -3.33 10.33
N THR A 160 20.22 -3.12 10.89
CA THR A 160 19.32 -4.23 11.28
C THR A 160 17.96 -4.17 10.62
N LEU A 161 17.51 -3.00 10.18
CA LEU A 161 16.19 -2.82 9.58
C LEU A 161 16.11 -3.51 8.22
N GLU A 162 15.06 -4.30 8.01
CA GLU A 162 14.80 -5.08 6.80
C GLU A 162 13.52 -4.63 6.09
N SER A 163 12.53 -4.13 6.84
CA SER A 163 11.24 -3.68 6.33
C SER A 163 10.71 -2.48 7.10
N LEU A 164 10.14 -1.50 6.38
CA LEU A 164 9.54 -0.29 6.93
C LEU A 164 8.13 -0.12 6.39
N THR A 165 7.16 0.02 7.30
CA THR A 165 5.82 0.52 6.99
C THR A 165 5.61 1.86 7.67
N GLY A 166 4.93 2.78 7.00
CA GLY A 166 4.66 4.09 7.55
C GLY A 166 3.37 4.70 7.00
N GLU A 167 2.74 5.55 7.79
CA GLU A 167 1.60 6.38 7.38
C GLU A 167 1.85 7.80 7.91
N ARG A 168 1.58 8.82 7.09
CA ARG A 168 1.79 10.25 7.43
C ARG A 168 3.24 10.58 7.79
N THR A 169 4.17 9.95 7.08
CA THR A 169 5.60 10.24 7.20
C THR A 169 6.01 11.34 6.23
N GLU A 170 6.93 12.20 6.66
CA GLU A 170 7.40 13.34 5.86
C GLU A 170 8.89 13.19 5.56
N THR A 171 9.27 13.23 4.29
CA THR A 171 10.66 13.03 3.83
C THR A 171 11.29 14.28 3.23
N LEU A 172 10.55 15.37 3.15
CA LEU A 172 11.01 16.66 2.69
C LEU A 172 11.80 17.36 3.80
N CYS A 173 13.14 17.20 3.79
CA CYS A 173 14.00 18.16 4.48
C CYS A 173 14.39 19.26 3.48
N VAL A 174 14.01 20.51 3.79
CA VAL A 174 14.23 21.67 2.90
C VAL A 174 15.73 22.00 2.75
N GLU A 175 16.58 21.54 3.68
CA GLU A 175 17.97 22.00 3.79
C GLU A 175 19.01 21.02 3.23
N GLU A 176 18.69 19.72 3.12
CA GLU A 176 19.66 18.68 2.77
C GLU A 176 19.16 17.79 1.62
N LEU A 177 19.90 17.76 0.51
CA LEU A 177 19.65 16.87 -0.64
C LEU A 177 20.01 15.40 -0.36
N SER A 178 20.69 15.12 0.75
CA SER A 178 21.13 13.76 1.09
C SER A 178 21.21 13.57 2.60
N TYR A 179 20.50 12.55 3.09
CA TYR A 179 20.66 12.06 4.45
C TYR A 179 21.95 11.23 4.58
N PRO A 180 22.72 11.37 5.68
CA PRO A 180 23.86 10.49 5.93
C PRO A 180 23.43 9.04 6.24
N GLN A 181 22.18 8.83 6.65
CA GLN A 181 21.65 7.51 7.02
C GLN A 181 21.51 6.59 5.80
N ARG A 182 21.91 5.33 5.96
CA ARG A 182 21.75 4.28 4.96
C ARG A 182 21.32 2.98 5.64
N TYR A 183 20.36 2.31 5.03
CA TYR A 183 19.71 1.10 5.51
C TYR A 183 19.94 -0.02 4.48
N PRO A 184 21.13 -0.64 4.46
CA PRO A 184 21.50 -1.60 3.42
C PRO A 184 20.67 -2.89 3.43
N ASN A 185 20.04 -3.24 4.55
CA ASN A 185 19.24 -4.47 4.66
C ASN A 185 17.74 -4.24 4.34
N VAL A 186 17.31 -2.98 4.19
CA VAL A 186 15.93 -2.67 3.84
C VAL A 186 15.66 -3.08 2.40
N SER A 187 14.75 -4.03 2.25
CA SER A 187 14.34 -4.58 0.96
C SER A 187 12.90 -4.24 0.61
N GLU A 188 12.10 -3.79 1.58
CA GLU A 188 10.69 -3.45 1.41
C GLU A 188 10.31 -2.16 2.15
N ILE A 189 9.60 -1.27 1.46
CA ILE A 189 9.06 -0.04 2.02
C ILE A 189 7.60 0.10 1.61
N PHE A 190 6.75 0.42 2.60
CA PHE A 190 5.32 0.66 2.41
C PHE A 190 4.92 1.96 3.11
N LEU A 191 4.81 3.06 2.37
CA LEU A 191 4.44 4.35 2.93
C LEU A 191 3.11 4.83 2.34
N GLU A 192 2.19 5.25 3.19
CA GLU A 192 0.89 5.83 2.81
C GLU A 192 0.80 7.25 3.36
N ASP A 193 -0.01 8.08 2.70
CA ASP A 193 -0.23 9.50 3.05
C ASP A 193 1.08 10.26 3.28
N VAL A 194 2.06 10.09 2.37
CA VAL A 194 3.34 10.81 2.46
C VAL A 194 3.27 12.17 1.79
N ASP A 195 4.20 13.04 2.19
CA ASP A 195 4.49 14.28 1.49
C ASP A 195 5.00 14.04 0.05
N LEU A 196 5.19 15.13 -0.71
CA LEU A 196 5.71 15.05 -2.09
C LEU A 196 7.11 14.40 -2.11
N PRO A 197 7.25 13.17 -2.66
CA PRO A 197 8.47 12.40 -2.50
C PRO A 197 9.64 12.97 -3.30
N ILE A 198 10.80 13.04 -2.66
CA ILE A 198 12.10 13.27 -3.29
C ILE A 198 12.77 11.92 -3.51
N THR A 199 12.82 11.46 -4.76
CA THR A 199 13.17 10.07 -5.08
C THR A 199 14.61 9.72 -4.67
N VAL A 200 15.54 10.68 -4.79
CA VAL A 200 16.93 10.46 -4.40
C VAL A 200 17.09 10.23 -2.90
N HIS A 201 16.23 10.81 -2.04
CA HIS A 201 16.26 10.56 -0.59
C HIS A 201 16.04 9.08 -0.29
N TYR A 202 15.02 8.49 -0.92
CA TYR A 202 14.71 7.06 -0.78
C TYR A 202 15.80 6.17 -1.41
N ALA A 203 16.26 6.49 -2.62
CA ALA A 203 17.27 5.68 -3.30
C ALA A 203 18.61 5.66 -2.54
N HIS A 204 18.98 6.79 -1.93
CA HIS A 204 20.20 6.89 -1.12
C HIS A 204 20.08 6.15 0.21
N ALA A 205 18.97 6.37 0.92
CA ALA A 205 18.72 5.77 2.22
C ALA A 205 18.51 4.24 2.12
N TYR A 206 17.89 3.75 1.05
CA TYR A 206 17.51 2.34 0.90
C TYR A 206 18.10 1.75 -0.40
N PRO A 207 19.43 1.55 -0.47
CA PRO A 207 20.11 1.24 -1.73
C PRO A 207 19.76 -0.15 -2.30
N ASN A 208 19.34 -1.09 -1.46
CA ASN A 208 19.00 -2.47 -1.85
C ASN A 208 17.48 -2.72 -1.88
N LEU A 209 16.69 -1.65 -2.00
CA LEU A 209 15.24 -1.76 -2.04
C LEU A 209 14.78 -2.61 -3.23
N SER A 210 13.89 -3.56 -2.96
CA SER A 210 13.33 -4.47 -3.97
C SER A 210 11.83 -4.27 -4.17
N ALA A 211 11.11 -3.85 -3.13
CA ALA A 211 9.68 -3.58 -3.14
C ALA A 211 9.40 -2.17 -2.62
N LEU A 212 8.72 -1.35 -3.42
CA LEU A 212 8.34 0.01 -3.07
C LEU A 212 6.82 0.20 -3.21
N LYS A 213 6.13 0.35 -2.09
CA LYS A 213 4.77 0.89 -2.07
C LYS A 213 4.80 2.27 -1.45
N ILE A 214 4.33 3.27 -2.20
CA ILE A 214 4.35 4.67 -1.74
C ILE A 214 3.15 5.41 -2.29
N ARG A 215 2.40 6.12 -1.45
CA ARG A 215 1.27 6.95 -1.89
C ARG A 215 1.34 8.31 -1.24
N THR A 216 1.30 9.34 -2.07
CA THR A 216 1.24 10.73 -1.62
C THR A 216 -0.16 11.02 -1.13
N ASP A 217 -0.28 11.90 -0.12
CA ASP A 217 -1.58 12.44 0.27
C ASP A 217 -2.26 13.09 -0.95
N ILE A 218 -3.54 12.76 -1.14
CA ILE A 218 -4.36 13.31 -2.21
C ILE A 218 -4.53 14.81 -2.06
N GLU A 219 -4.59 15.31 -0.82
CA GLU A 219 -4.73 16.74 -0.52
C GLU A 219 -3.48 17.48 -0.96
N ASP A 220 -2.29 17.03 -0.55
CA ASP A 220 -0.99 17.56 -0.99
C ASP A 220 -0.86 17.58 -2.51
N PHE A 221 -1.28 16.51 -3.18
CA PHE A 221 -1.22 16.44 -4.63
C PHE A 221 -2.20 17.42 -5.29
N VAL A 222 -3.41 17.57 -4.74
CA VAL A 222 -4.41 18.54 -5.21
C VAL A 222 -3.93 19.98 -4.98
N GLU A 223 -3.27 20.25 -3.85
CA GLU A 223 -2.67 21.56 -3.57
C GLU A 223 -1.55 21.89 -4.56
N LEU A 224 -0.66 20.92 -4.84
CA LEU A 224 0.36 21.06 -5.88
C LEU A 224 -0.24 21.44 -7.25
N LEU A 225 -1.43 20.93 -7.57
CA LEU A 225 -2.14 21.26 -8.81
C LEU A 225 -2.81 22.64 -8.79
N LYS A 226 -3.18 23.17 -7.61
CA LYS A 226 -3.80 24.49 -7.47
C LYS A 226 -2.78 25.61 -7.70
N ASP A 227 -1.58 25.46 -7.16
CA ASP A 227 -0.56 26.50 -7.18
C ASP A 227 -0.04 26.76 -8.60
N GLU A 228 0.37 25.70 -9.31
CA GLU A 228 0.81 25.80 -10.69
C GLU A 228 0.46 24.55 -11.49
N ARG A 229 -0.22 24.71 -12.64
CA ARG A 229 -0.59 23.57 -13.53
C ARG A 229 0.60 22.70 -13.95
N ASN A 230 1.81 23.24 -13.91
CA ASN A 230 3.04 22.54 -14.29
C ASN A 230 3.83 22.00 -13.09
N ALA A 231 3.40 22.21 -11.85
CA ALA A 231 4.19 21.82 -10.67
C ALA A 231 4.49 20.31 -10.62
N PRO A 232 3.57 19.37 -10.95
CA PRO A 232 3.92 17.95 -11.04
C PRO A 232 4.99 17.66 -12.11
N VAL A 233 4.98 18.40 -13.22
CA VAL A 233 5.97 18.27 -14.30
C VAL A 233 7.34 18.74 -13.83
N LEU A 234 7.40 19.88 -13.14
CA LEU A 234 8.64 20.43 -12.57
C LEU A 234 9.21 19.49 -11.51
N ARG A 235 8.39 19.01 -10.57
CA ARG A 235 8.82 18.05 -9.54
C ARG A 235 9.34 16.76 -10.16
N ARG A 236 8.65 16.20 -11.16
CA ARG A 236 9.12 15.02 -11.90
C ARG A 236 10.49 15.27 -12.55
N GLN A 237 10.66 16.40 -13.22
CA GLN A 237 11.93 16.73 -13.88
C GLN A 237 13.08 16.86 -12.88
N GLN A 238 12.84 17.48 -11.72
CA GLN A 238 13.81 17.57 -10.64
C GLN A 238 14.22 16.17 -10.14
N ASN A 239 13.24 15.32 -9.81
CA ASN A 239 13.49 13.94 -9.37
C ASN A 239 14.30 13.13 -10.40
N ILE A 240 14.06 13.33 -11.70
CA ILE A 240 14.85 12.66 -12.75
C ILE A 240 16.29 13.17 -12.79
N VAL A 241 16.49 14.49 -12.76
CA VAL A 241 17.82 15.10 -12.77
C VAL A 241 18.64 14.65 -11.57
N GLU A 242 18.03 14.62 -10.39
CA GLU A 242 18.68 14.19 -9.14
C GLU A 242 19.05 12.70 -9.19
N GLN A 243 18.15 11.82 -9.67
CA GLN A 243 18.46 10.40 -9.87
C GLN A 243 19.62 10.17 -10.85
N LEU A 244 19.69 10.97 -11.92
CA LEU A 244 20.79 10.89 -12.88
C LEU A 244 22.12 11.39 -12.28
N ALA A 245 22.07 12.37 -11.38
CA ALA A 245 23.25 12.94 -10.74
C ALA A 245 23.77 12.09 -9.56
N HIS A 246 22.88 11.54 -8.75
CA HIS A 246 23.20 10.90 -7.47
C HIS A 246 22.99 9.38 -7.46
N GLY A 247 22.40 8.84 -8.52
CA GLY A 247 22.06 7.43 -8.64
C GLY A 247 20.58 7.15 -8.36
N CYS A 248 20.15 5.98 -8.82
CA CYS A 248 18.82 5.42 -8.59
C CYS A 248 18.95 3.92 -8.31
N TRP A 249 17.85 3.27 -7.95
CA TRP A 249 17.84 1.81 -7.86
C TRP A 249 18.17 1.17 -9.22
N PRO A 250 18.95 0.08 -9.27
CA PRO A 250 19.22 -0.61 -10.53
C PRO A 250 17.94 -1.23 -11.13
N SER A 251 17.08 -1.75 -10.26
CA SER A 251 15.76 -2.31 -10.59
C SER A 251 14.94 -2.51 -9.33
N LEU A 252 13.61 -2.49 -9.46
CA LEU A 252 12.67 -2.91 -8.43
C LEU A 252 11.97 -4.19 -8.87
N SER A 253 11.79 -5.12 -7.94
CA SER A 253 10.98 -6.33 -8.18
C SER A 253 9.49 -6.00 -8.16
N TYR A 254 9.09 -5.07 -7.30
CA TYR A 254 7.70 -4.68 -7.11
C TYR A 254 7.56 -3.17 -6.86
N CYS A 255 6.57 -2.54 -7.49
CA CYS A 255 6.17 -1.18 -7.14
C CYS A 255 4.64 -1.01 -7.17
N ASP A 256 4.06 -0.41 -6.13
CA ASP A 256 2.61 -0.16 -6.00
C ASP A 256 2.35 1.26 -5.53
N SER A 257 1.66 2.04 -6.33
CA SER A 257 1.43 3.44 -6.04
C SER A 257 0.28 4.00 -6.88
N THR A 258 -0.14 5.23 -6.60
CA THR A 258 -1.08 5.93 -7.46
C THR A 258 -0.39 6.46 -8.71
N LEU A 259 -1.14 6.75 -9.77
CA LEU A 259 -0.54 7.25 -11.02
C LEU A 259 0.13 8.62 -10.81
N GLY A 260 -0.49 9.51 -10.02
CA GLY A 260 0.10 10.80 -9.66
C GLY A 260 1.44 10.66 -8.96
N THR A 261 1.52 9.83 -7.91
CA THR A 261 2.75 9.58 -7.16
C THR A 261 3.85 8.96 -8.03
N LEU A 262 3.53 7.95 -8.85
CA LEU A 262 4.51 7.36 -9.78
C LEU A 262 5.04 8.38 -10.80
N TYR A 263 4.17 9.25 -11.29
CA TYR A 263 4.57 10.29 -12.23
C TYR A 263 5.58 11.25 -11.62
N ILE A 264 5.34 11.76 -10.41
CA ILE A 264 6.25 12.69 -9.74
C ILE A 264 7.55 12.02 -9.28
N LEU A 265 7.53 10.75 -8.91
CA LEU A 265 8.76 9.99 -8.59
C LEU A 265 9.72 9.92 -9.79
N GLY A 266 9.19 9.82 -11.02
CA GLY A 266 10.01 9.77 -12.22
C GLY A 266 11.08 8.67 -12.20
N LEU A 267 10.72 7.48 -11.68
CA LEU A 267 11.63 6.36 -11.42
C LEU A 267 12.52 6.01 -12.63
N GLN A 268 13.83 6.16 -12.53
CA GLN A 268 14.77 5.89 -13.64
C GLN A 268 15.30 4.45 -13.67
N CYS A 269 14.47 3.46 -13.34
CA CYS A 269 14.87 2.05 -13.22
C CYS A 269 13.83 1.08 -13.80
N HIS A 270 14.22 -0.17 -14.06
CA HIS A 270 13.25 -1.21 -14.45
C HIS A 270 12.43 -1.67 -13.24
N VAL A 271 11.11 -1.75 -13.39
CA VAL A 271 10.21 -2.34 -12.39
C VAL A 271 9.63 -3.64 -12.93
N HIS A 272 9.90 -4.78 -12.30
CA HIS A 272 9.41 -6.06 -12.81
C HIS A 272 7.87 -6.15 -12.72
N ASP A 273 7.29 -5.99 -11.53
CA ASP A 273 5.84 -5.93 -11.30
C ASP A 273 5.42 -4.53 -10.86
N LEU A 274 4.74 -3.81 -11.76
CA LEU A 274 4.25 -2.46 -11.54
C LEU A 274 2.73 -2.46 -11.37
N ARG A 275 2.27 -1.96 -10.23
CA ARG A 275 0.87 -1.77 -9.89
C ARG A 275 0.55 -0.29 -9.80
N ILE A 276 -0.43 0.12 -10.59
CA ILE A 276 -0.87 1.52 -10.70
C ILE A 276 -2.31 1.61 -10.24
N LEU A 277 -2.57 2.42 -9.23
CA LEU A 277 -3.91 2.81 -8.81
C LEU A 277 -4.31 4.10 -9.54
N ALA A 278 -5.48 4.11 -10.17
CA ALA A 278 -6.01 5.33 -10.79
C ALA A 278 -6.42 6.35 -9.73
N ASP A 279 -5.93 7.57 -9.86
CA ASP A 279 -6.29 8.73 -9.04
C ASP A 279 -6.55 9.95 -9.96
N ILE A 280 -5.59 10.86 -10.07
CA ILE A 280 -5.63 12.07 -10.89
C ILE A 280 -4.93 11.73 -12.20
N ALA A 281 -5.69 11.09 -13.09
CA ALA A 281 -5.14 10.44 -14.27
C ALA A 281 -5.20 11.31 -15.54
N GLY A 282 -4.09 11.34 -16.26
CA GLY A 282 -4.05 11.64 -17.69
C GLY A 282 -3.24 10.58 -18.43
N PRO A 283 -3.61 10.21 -19.68
CA PRO A 283 -2.88 9.20 -20.45
C PRO A 283 -1.41 9.58 -20.68
N GLY A 284 -1.10 10.88 -20.69
CA GLY A 284 0.28 11.39 -20.73
C GLY A 284 1.13 10.97 -19.53
N MET A 285 0.58 11.00 -18.31
CA MET A 285 1.30 10.57 -17.10
C MET A 285 1.59 9.07 -17.14
N LEU A 286 0.57 8.27 -17.49
CA LEU A 286 0.73 6.82 -17.63
C LEU A 286 1.79 6.47 -18.68
N LYS A 287 1.81 7.20 -19.80
CA LYS A 287 2.86 7.06 -20.82
C LYS A 287 4.25 7.32 -20.26
N SER A 288 4.44 8.41 -19.52
CA SER A 288 5.73 8.72 -18.90
C SER A 288 6.16 7.61 -17.93
N VAL A 289 5.28 7.18 -17.02
CA VAL A 289 5.58 6.14 -16.03
C VAL A 289 6.01 4.84 -16.71
N LEU A 290 5.27 4.38 -17.74
CA LEU A 290 5.60 3.14 -18.45
C LEU A 290 6.90 3.24 -19.27
N MET A 291 7.22 4.43 -19.79
CA MET A 291 8.48 4.68 -20.49
C MET A 291 9.68 4.61 -19.57
N ASP A 292 9.56 5.13 -18.34
CA ASP A 292 10.65 5.13 -17.38
C ASP A 292 10.85 3.71 -16.78
N THR A 293 9.76 3.08 -16.34
CA THR A 293 9.77 1.80 -15.59
C THR A 293 9.85 0.54 -16.45
N ARG A 294 9.34 0.58 -17.68
CA ARG A 294 9.35 -0.51 -18.67
C ARG A 294 8.94 -1.88 -18.08
N PRO A 295 7.73 -2.03 -17.52
CA PRO A 295 7.41 -3.19 -16.68
C PRO A 295 7.24 -4.50 -17.46
N THR A 296 7.45 -5.61 -16.75
CA THR A 296 7.21 -6.98 -17.26
C THR A 296 5.80 -7.47 -16.89
N VAL A 297 5.32 -7.11 -15.71
CA VAL A 297 3.96 -7.31 -15.22
C VAL A 297 3.38 -5.93 -14.92
N LEU A 298 2.22 -5.62 -15.51
CA LEU A 298 1.52 -4.36 -15.29
C LEU A 298 0.13 -4.64 -14.76
N THR A 299 -0.20 -4.03 -13.63
CA THR A 299 -1.54 -4.07 -13.06
C THR A 299 -2.13 -2.67 -12.98
N LEU A 300 -3.24 -2.44 -13.66
CA LEU A 300 -4.00 -1.19 -13.67
C LEU A 300 -5.24 -1.35 -12.79
N HIS A 301 -5.30 -0.70 -11.64
CA HIS A 301 -6.44 -0.77 -10.73
C HIS A 301 -7.30 0.49 -10.72
N GLN A 302 -8.61 0.27 -10.61
CA GLN A 302 -9.62 1.32 -10.51
C GLN A 302 -9.68 2.26 -11.71
N PHE A 303 -9.24 1.80 -12.88
CA PHE A 303 -9.36 2.55 -14.12
C PHE A 303 -10.82 2.56 -14.58
N THR A 304 -11.25 3.66 -15.20
CA THR A 304 -12.56 3.73 -15.85
C THR A 304 -12.48 3.20 -17.28
N LEU A 305 -13.60 2.72 -17.79
CA LEU A 305 -13.68 2.20 -19.16
C LEU A 305 -13.34 3.29 -20.20
N ASP A 306 -13.72 4.53 -19.94
CA ASP A 306 -13.48 5.66 -20.83
C ASP A 306 -11.98 5.89 -21.04
N MET A 307 -11.17 5.81 -19.96
CA MET A 307 -9.70 5.95 -20.04
C MET A 307 -9.04 4.89 -20.93
N LEU A 308 -9.60 3.68 -20.98
CA LEU A 308 -9.04 2.57 -21.78
C LEU A 308 -9.57 2.53 -23.21
N SER A 309 -10.68 3.22 -23.48
CA SER A 309 -11.25 3.34 -24.82
C SER A 309 -10.68 4.52 -25.62
N ASP A 310 -9.85 5.35 -24.99
CA ASP A 310 -9.23 6.52 -25.61
C ASP A 310 -8.18 6.15 -26.67
N ARG A 311 -8.05 6.99 -27.71
CA ARG A 311 -7.01 6.86 -28.73
C ARG A 311 -5.61 6.95 -28.14
N ASP A 312 -5.45 7.72 -27.07
CA ASP A 312 -4.19 7.88 -26.36
C ASP A 312 -3.78 6.58 -25.65
N PHE A 313 -4.74 5.81 -25.12
CA PHE A 313 -4.48 4.49 -24.58
C PHE A 313 -4.04 3.51 -25.67
N ALA A 314 -4.70 3.51 -26.83
CA ALA A 314 -4.27 2.71 -27.98
C ALA A 314 -2.87 3.11 -28.48
N SER A 315 -2.54 4.40 -28.45
CA SER A 315 -1.21 4.93 -28.78
C SER A 315 -0.17 4.47 -27.76
N LEU A 316 -0.52 4.49 -26.47
CA LEU A 316 0.31 4.01 -25.37
C LEU A 316 0.68 2.53 -25.53
N MET A 317 -0.30 1.68 -25.87
CA MET A 317 -0.08 0.24 -26.04
C MET A 317 0.77 -0.12 -27.27
N ARG A 318 1.00 0.84 -28.18
CA ARG A 318 1.96 0.72 -29.29
C ARG A 318 3.34 1.28 -28.94
N GLY A 319 3.49 1.91 -27.79
CA GLY A 319 4.71 2.58 -27.35
C GLY A 319 5.81 1.61 -26.91
N SER A 320 7.04 2.11 -26.83
CA SER A 320 8.19 1.30 -26.39
C SER A 320 8.18 0.97 -24.89
N GLY A 321 7.46 1.73 -24.06
CA GLY A 321 7.34 1.51 -22.62
C GLY A 321 6.71 0.16 -22.26
N VAL A 322 5.81 -0.36 -23.10
CA VAL A 322 5.13 -1.65 -22.90
C VAL A 322 5.77 -2.80 -23.69
N ARG A 323 6.91 -2.57 -24.34
CA ARG A 323 7.53 -3.57 -25.23
C ARG A 323 7.98 -4.84 -24.50
N GLN A 324 8.31 -4.74 -23.21
CA GLN A 324 8.78 -5.85 -22.37
C GLN A 324 7.63 -6.56 -21.65
N LEU A 325 6.42 -6.03 -21.74
CA LEU A 325 5.26 -6.51 -21.01
C LEU A 325 4.92 -7.96 -21.39
N LYS A 326 4.70 -8.79 -20.38
CA LYS A 326 4.29 -10.20 -20.48
C LYS A 326 2.94 -10.46 -19.87
N THR A 327 2.62 -9.75 -18.80
CA THR A 327 1.34 -9.90 -18.10
C THR A 327 0.70 -8.54 -17.94
N LEU A 328 -0.57 -8.43 -18.34
CA LEU A 328 -1.38 -7.25 -18.14
C LEU A 328 -2.63 -7.60 -17.35
N GLU A 329 -2.83 -6.94 -16.22
CA GLU A 329 -4.04 -7.06 -15.43
C GLU A 329 -4.74 -5.71 -15.32
N ILE A 330 -6.06 -5.70 -15.48
CA ILE A 330 -6.87 -4.50 -15.45
C ILE A 330 -8.06 -4.74 -14.52
N THR A 331 -8.22 -3.89 -13.52
CA THR A 331 -9.45 -3.79 -12.74
C THR A 331 -10.19 -2.53 -13.16
N LEU A 332 -11.29 -2.72 -13.87
CA LEU A 332 -12.21 -1.67 -14.28
C LEU A 332 -13.25 -1.41 -13.20
N VAL A 333 -13.44 -0.15 -12.85
CA VAL A 333 -14.61 0.29 -12.08
C VAL A 333 -15.67 0.75 -13.09
N LEU A 334 -16.82 0.08 -13.05
CA LEU A 334 -17.95 0.36 -13.94
C LEU A 334 -19.08 0.98 -13.13
N ASP A 335 -19.48 2.19 -13.49
CA ASP A 335 -20.52 2.97 -12.83
C ASP A 335 -21.55 3.48 -13.86
N GLU A 336 -22.48 4.32 -13.41
CA GLU A 336 -23.49 4.93 -14.27
C GLU A 336 -22.93 5.91 -15.33
N HIS A 337 -21.64 6.24 -15.26
CA HIS A 337 -20.95 7.07 -16.25
C HIS A 337 -20.18 6.28 -17.29
N SER A 338 -19.92 5.00 -17.02
CA SER A 338 -19.06 4.15 -17.84
C SER A 338 -19.64 3.94 -19.24
N GLY A 339 -18.87 4.29 -20.27
CA GLY A 339 -19.29 4.13 -21.66
C GLY A 339 -20.29 5.19 -22.13
N LYS A 340 -20.48 6.29 -21.40
CA LYS A 340 -21.30 7.42 -21.87
C LYS A 340 -20.77 7.93 -23.21
N GLY A 341 -21.64 7.96 -24.22
CA GLY A 341 -21.33 8.45 -25.58
C GLY A 341 -20.89 7.39 -26.59
N VAL A 342 -20.12 6.38 -26.17
CA VAL A 342 -19.61 5.33 -27.08
C VAL A 342 -20.33 3.98 -26.88
N GLY A 343 -20.86 3.74 -25.69
CA GLY A 343 -21.45 2.48 -25.25
C GLY A 343 -20.40 1.48 -24.77
N ILE A 344 -20.72 0.73 -23.72
CA ILE A 344 -19.80 -0.23 -23.07
C ILE A 344 -19.25 -1.26 -24.07
N ALA A 345 -20.10 -1.80 -24.95
CA ALA A 345 -19.68 -2.79 -25.94
C ALA A 345 -18.60 -2.26 -26.89
N ALA A 346 -18.77 -1.03 -27.40
CA ALA A 346 -17.80 -0.42 -28.29
C ALA A 346 -16.52 -0.02 -27.55
N ALA A 347 -16.62 0.41 -26.29
CA ALA A 347 -15.47 0.70 -25.45
C ALA A 347 -14.64 -0.56 -25.13
N PHE A 348 -15.27 -1.71 -24.85
CA PHE A 348 -14.57 -2.99 -24.73
C PHE A 348 -13.87 -3.38 -26.05
N ASN A 349 -14.51 -3.17 -27.19
CA ASN A 349 -13.89 -3.44 -28.49
C ASN A 349 -12.67 -2.53 -28.72
N ALA A 350 -12.77 -1.24 -28.38
CA ALA A 350 -11.66 -0.31 -28.48
C ALA A 350 -10.49 -0.73 -27.57
N MET A 351 -10.78 -1.12 -26.32
CA MET A 351 -9.78 -1.65 -25.40
C MET A 351 -9.11 -2.91 -25.97
N ILE A 352 -9.87 -3.90 -26.44
CA ILE A 352 -9.31 -5.14 -27.04
C ILE A 352 -8.42 -4.81 -28.24
N SER A 353 -8.87 -3.92 -29.13
CA SER A 353 -8.05 -3.49 -30.27
C SER A 353 -6.79 -2.71 -29.88
N ALA A 354 -6.79 -2.03 -28.73
CA ALA A 354 -5.59 -1.42 -28.18
C ALA A 354 -4.56 -2.48 -27.72
N LEU A 355 -5.00 -3.69 -27.37
CA LEU A 355 -4.11 -4.78 -26.93
C LEU A 355 -3.47 -5.56 -28.09
N GLU A 356 -4.07 -5.55 -29.29
CA GLU A 356 -3.57 -6.28 -30.48
C GLU A 356 -2.05 -6.14 -30.75
N PRO A 357 -1.43 -4.95 -30.59
CA PRO A 357 0.01 -4.78 -30.87
C PRO A 357 0.94 -5.40 -29.81
N LEU A 358 0.40 -5.78 -28.64
CA LEU A 358 1.19 -6.27 -27.51
C LEU A 358 1.69 -7.70 -27.73
N LYS A 359 2.80 -8.01 -27.06
CA LYS A 359 3.41 -9.36 -27.01
C LYS A 359 3.28 -10.00 -25.63
N ILE A 360 2.08 -9.84 -25.03
CA ILE A 360 1.74 -10.36 -23.71
C ILE A 360 1.30 -11.83 -23.81
N THR A 361 1.61 -12.62 -22.79
CA THR A 361 1.26 -14.03 -22.70
C THR A 361 0.06 -14.28 -21.79
N ALA A 362 -0.22 -13.36 -20.86
CA ALA A 362 -1.35 -13.47 -19.92
C ALA A 362 -2.10 -12.14 -19.78
N PHE A 363 -3.42 -12.21 -19.74
CA PHE A 363 -4.29 -11.06 -19.55
C PHE A 363 -5.37 -11.34 -18.49
N GLY A 364 -5.50 -10.45 -17.51
CA GLY A 364 -6.54 -10.47 -16.49
C GLY A 364 -7.44 -9.24 -16.59
N LEU A 365 -8.76 -9.43 -16.56
CA LEU A 365 -9.75 -8.36 -16.54
C LEU A 365 -10.73 -8.57 -15.39
N THR A 366 -10.75 -7.67 -14.43
CA THR A 366 -11.76 -7.60 -13.37
C THR A 366 -12.73 -6.45 -13.66
N LEU A 367 -14.01 -6.76 -13.76
CA LEU A 367 -15.10 -5.80 -13.89
C LEU A 367 -15.76 -5.63 -12.50
N ALA A 368 -15.45 -4.52 -11.83
CA ALA A 368 -16.04 -4.15 -10.55
C ALA A 368 -17.22 -3.19 -10.80
N CYS A 369 -18.44 -3.69 -10.70
CA CYS A 369 -19.64 -2.90 -10.88
C CYS A 369 -19.92 -2.07 -9.60
N ASN A 370 -20.03 -0.75 -9.75
CA ASN A 370 -20.29 0.23 -8.69
C ASN A 370 -21.43 1.17 -9.12
N PHE A 371 -22.62 0.60 -9.30
CA PHE A 371 -23.81 1.37 -9.68
C PHE A 371 -24.56 1.86 -8.44
N PRO A 372 -25.15 3.07 -8.45
CA PRO A 372 -25.87 3.58 -7.30
C PRO A 372 -27.14 2.77 -7.02
N GLY A 373 -27.55 2.75 -5.75
CA GLY A 373 -28.76 2.08 -5.28
C GLY A 373 -28.49 0.91 -4.34
N PRO A 374 -29.55 0.33 -3.75
CA PRO A 374 -29.40 -0.68 -2.71
C PRO A 374 -28.88 -1.99 -3.28
N TYR A 375 -27.80 -2.51 -2.69
CA TYR A 375 -27.36 -3.88 -2.93
C TYR A 375 -28.29 -4.84 -2.18
N PRO A 376 -28.80 -5.92 -2.81
CA PRO A 376 -29.71 -6.87 -2.16
C PRO A 376 -29.19 -7.43 -0.82
N ARG A 377 -27.87 -7.54 -0.68
CA ARG A 377 -27.20 -8.05 0.54
C ARG A 377 -27.28 -7.09 1.73
N GLU A 378 -27.54 -5.81 1.49
CA GLU A 378 -27.57 -4.77 2.52
C GLU A 378 -28.99 -4.47 3.01
N ALA A 379 -30.02 -4.90 2.26
CA ALA A 379 -31.40 -4.62 2.59
C ALA A 379 -31.89 -5.52 3.75
N ARG A 380 -32.15 -4.92 4.92
CA ARG A 380 -32.91 -5.53 6.02
C ARG A 380 -34.41 -5.50 5.71
N GLY A 381 -34.85 -6.22 4.68
CA GLY A 381 -36.24 -6.21 4.25
C GLY A 381 -36.47 -6.98 2.95
N PRO A 382 -37.72 -7.04 2.45
CA PRO A 382 -37.99 -7.57 1.12
C PRO A 382 -37.14 -6.81 0.09
N PRO A 383 -36.50 -7.51 -0.87
CA PRO A 383 -35.57 -6.89 -1.79
C PRO A 383 -36.29 -5.78 -2.56
N PRO A 384 -35.76 -4.54 -2.57
CA PRO A 384 -36.35 -3.45 -3.32
C PRO A 384 -36.42 -3.84 -4.80
N ARG A 385 -37.42 -3.32 -5.53
CA ARG A 385 -37.43 -3.45 -6.99
C ARG A 385 -36.24 -2.67 -7.55
N ILE A 386 -35.25 -3.38 -8.06
CA ILE A 386 -34.05 -2.78 -8.66
C ILE A 386 -34.36 -2.52 -10.14
N PHE A 387 -34.25 -1.27 -10.56
CA PHE A 387 -34.26 -0.88 -11.96
C PHE A 387 -32.81 -0.75 -12.43
N LEU A 388 -32.44 -1.53 -13.43
CA LEU A 388 -31.12 -1.49 -14.06
C LEU A 388 -31.09 -0.39 -15.13
N THR A 389 -30.00 0.37 -15.19
CA THR A 389 -29.75 1.24 -16.35
C THR A 389 -29.48 0.39 -17.61
N PRO A 390 -29.52 0.97 -18.82
CA PRO A 390 -29.13 0.26 -20.03
C PRO A 390 -27.72 -0.36 -19.96
N GLU A 391 -26.78 0.35 -19.34
CA GLU A 391 -25.41 -0.08 -19.12
C GLU A 391 -25.34 -1.31 -18.19
N GLU A 392 -26.09 -1.28 -17.08
CA GLU A 392 -26.19 -2.42 -16.18
C GLU A 392 -26.89 -3.61 -16.82
N MET A 393 -27.93 -3.38 -17.62
CA MET A 393 -28.61 -4.45 -18.33
C MET A 393 -27.67 -5.12 -19.35
N PHE A 394 -26.82 -4.34 -20.03
CA PHE A 394 -25.76 -4.89 -20.86
C PHE A 394 -24.77 -5.74 -20.06
N LEU A 395 -24.30 -5.26 -18.90
CA LEU A 395 -23.37 -6.01 -18.04
C LEU A 395 -24.01 -7.25 -17.41
N HIS A 396 -25.31 -7.21 -17.13
CA HIS A 396 -26.08 -8.36 -16.68
C HIS A 396 -26.05 -9.48 -17.72
N ASP A 397 -26.28 -9.13 -18.99
CA ASP A 397 -26.38 -10.09 -20.09
C ASP A 397 -25.03 -10.47 -20.72
N LEU A 398 -23.94 -9.76 -20.35
CA LEU A 398 -22.59 -9.97 -20.87
C LEU A 398 -22.08 -11.40 -20.60
N GLN A 399 -21.80 -12.15 -21.66
CA GLN A 399 -21.16 -13.47 -21.56
C GLN A 399 -19.65 -13.31 -21.36
N LEU A 400 -19.14 -13.69 -20.18
CA LEU A 400 -17.72 -13.50 -19.84
C LEU A 400 -16.81 -14.42 -20.66
N ASP A 401 -17.29 -15.62 -21.00
CA ASP A 401 -16.56 -16.56 -21.87
C ASP A 401 -16.37 -15.99 -23.27
N GLU A 402 -17.43 -15.42 -23.87
CA GLU A 402 -17.33 -14.76 -25.18
C GLU A 402 -16.36 -13.57 -25.16
N LEU A 403 -16.37 -12.78 -24.09
CA LEU A 403 -15.41 -11.67 -23.91
C LEU A 403 -13.97 -12.19 -23.80
N ALA A 404 -13.76 -13.29 -23.06
CA ALA A 404 -12.46 -13.92 -22.92
C ALA A 404 -11.97 -14.52 -24.25
N GLU A 405 -12.83 -15.23 -24.99
CA GLU A 405 -12.53 -15.83 -26.30
C GLU A 405 -12.17 -14.75 -27.32
N LYS A 406 -12.95 -13.67 -27.36
CA LYS A 406 -12.69 -12.53 -28.22
C LYS A 406 -11.33 -11.89 -27.94
N THR A 407 -11.00 -11.72 -26.66
CA THR A 407 -9.72 -11.12 -26.26
C THR A 407 -8.55 -12.04 -26.62
N LEU A 408 -8.67 -13.34 -26.34
CA LEU A 408 -7.67 -14.35 -26.70
C LEU A 408 -7.44 -14.40 -28.22
N SER A 409 -8.51 -14.29 -29.01
CA SER A 409 -8.44 -14.32 -30.48
C SER A 409 -7.83 -13.05 -31.08
N ALA A 410 -8.03 -11.89 -30.43
CA ALA A 410 -7.51 -10.61 -30.92
C ALA A 410 -5.99 -10.47 -30.73
N VAL A 411 -5.44 -11.03 -29.65
CA VAL A 411 -4.01 -10.90 -29.32
C VAL A 411 -3.32 -12.24 -29.51
N SER A 412 -2.73 -12.43 -30.69
CA SER A 412 -2.11 -13.71 -31.11
C SER A 412 -1.01 -14.27 -30.19
N SER A 413 -0.45 -13.46 -29.29
CA SER A 413 0.58 -13.87 -28.33
C SER A 413 0.02 -14.37 -27.00
N LEU A 414 -1.27 -14.12 -26.72
CA LEU A 414 -1.91 -14.54 -25.48
C LEU A 414 -2.02 -16.06 -25.41
N ARG A 415 -1.72 -16.58 -24.22
CA ARG A 415 -1.89 -17.99 -23.86
C ARG A 415 -2.92 -18.19 -22.77
N SER A 416 -3.20 -17.16 -21.98
CA SER A 416 -4.20 -17.18 -20.91
C SER A 416 -4.98 -15.87 -20.85
N VAL A 417 -6.29 -15.98 -20.68
CA VAL A 417 -7.20 -14.87 -20.44
C VAL A 417 -8.11 -15.23 -19.28
N VAL A 418 -8.22 -14.32 -18.30
CA VAL A 418 -9.17 -14.46 -17.20
C VAL A 418 -10.02 -13.20 -17.10
N VAL A 419 -11.33 -13.37 -17.13
CA VAL A 419 -12.31 -12.29 -16.99
C VAL A 419 -13.17 -12.59 -15.77
N MET A 420 -13.26 -11.65 -14.85
CA MET A 420 -14.09 -11.77 -13.64
C MET A 420 -15.03 -10.56 -13.55
N MET A 421 -16.28 -10.79 -13.14
CA MET A 421 -17.22 -9.74 -12.80
C MET A 421 -17.67 -9.88 -11.35
N VAL A 422 -17.61 -8.78 -10.61
CA VAL A 422 -18.01 -8.69 -9.20
C VAL A 422 -18.89 -7.47 -8.95
N ALA A 423 -19.61 -7.52 -7.82
CA ALA A 423 -20.43 -6.41 -7.33
C ALA A 423 -21.53 -5.91 -8.30
N HIS A 424 -21.98 -6.72 -9.26
CA HIS A 424 -23.18 -6.38 -10.03
C HIS A 424 -24.43 -6.49 -9.13
N ARG A 425 -25.35 -5.51 -9.20
CA ARG A 425 -26.50 -5.43 -8.26
C ARG A 425 -27.44 -6.64 -8.33
N THR A 426 -27.64 -7.21 -9.53
CA THR A 426 -28.59 -8.31 -9.78
C THR A 426 -27.96 -9.58 -10.32
N ARG A 427 -26.65 -9.58 -10.63
CA ARG A 427 -25.95 -10.71 -11.23
C ARG A 427 -24.99 -11.28 -10.18
N SER A 428 -25.01 -12.59 -9.99
CA SER A 428 -24.02 -13.25 -9.12
C SER A 428 -22.61 -13.02 -9.65
N PRO A 429 -21.59 -12.92 -8.78
CA PRO A 429 -20.20 -12.91 -9.22
C PRO A 429 -19.93 -14.10 -10.13
N ALA A 430 -19.16 -13.88 -11.19
CA ALA A 430 -18.84 -14.89 -12.19
C ALA A 430 -17.43 -14.67 -12.72
N ALA A 431 -16.80 -15.73 -13.21
CA ALA A 431 -15.50 -15.68 -13.85
C ALA A 431 -15.45 -16.65 -15.03
N ALA A 432 -14.69 -16.27 -16.05
CA ALA A 432 -14.32 -17.08 -17.20
C ALA A 432 -12.79 -17.13 -17.28
N ALA A 433 -12.23 -18.31 -17.57
CA ALA A 433 -10.79 -18.49 -17.74
C ALA A 433 -10.54 -19.38 -18.95
N LEU A 434 -9.68 -18.92 -19.87
CA LEU A 434 -9.32 -19.62 -21.10
C LEU A 434 -7.80 -19.76 -21.22
N GLY A 435 -7.39 -20.85 -21.88
CA GLY A 435 -5.99 -21.12 -22.21
C GLY A 435 -5.18 -21.80 -21.11
N GLU A 436 -3.87 -21.89 -21.30
CA GLU A 436 -2.97 -22.60 -20.39
C GLU A 436 -2.70 -21.76 -19.12
N THR A 437 -2.96 -22.32 -17.94
CA THR A 437 -2.57 -21.70 -16.65
C THR A 437 -1.06 -21.90 -16.42
N VAL A 438 -0.22 -21.25 -17.22
CA VAL A 438 1.24 -21.42 -17.14
C VAL A 438 1.84 -20.37 -16.21
N GLY A 439 2.31 -20.84 -15.04
CA GLY A 439 3.52 -20.34 -14.37
C GLY A 439 3.47 -19.00 -13.64
N THR A 440 2.47 -18.15 -13.86
CA THR A 440 2.26 -16.91 -13.12
C THR A 440 0.78 -16.75 -12.87
N GLU A 441 0.30 -17.15 -11.70
CA GLU A 441 -1.11 -17.01 -11.34
C GLU A 441 -1.50 -15.53 -11.44
N LEU A 442 -2.27 -15.17 -12.46
CA LEU A 442 -2.91 -13.87 -12.56
C LEU A 442 -3.62 -13.58 -11.24
N ARG A 443 -3.48 -12.38 -10.68
CA ARG A 443 -4.16 -12.02 -9.42
C ARG A 443 -5.67 -12.16 -9.59
N THR A 444 -6.18 -11.84 -10.78
CA THR A 444 -7.59 -12.05 -11.17
C THR A 444 -7.99 -13.53 -11.06
N TYR A 445 -7.12 -14.46 -11.47
CA TYR A 445 -7.34 -15.89 -11.34
C TYR A 445 -7.35 -16.34 -9.87
N THR A 446 -6.33 -15.94 -9.10
CA THR A 446 -6.23 -16.26 -7.66
C THR A 446 -7.45 -15.75 -6.91
N MET A 447 -7.89 -14.53 -7.21
CA MET A 447 -9.09 -13.93 -6.64
C MET A 447 -10.36 -14.70 -7.04
N ALA A 448 -10.55 -15.01 -8.32
CA ALA A 448 -11.70 -15.78 -8.79
C ALA A 448 -11.76 -17.19 -8.15
N LYS A 449 -10.61 -17.85 -7.99
CA LYS A 449 -10.49 -19.14 -7.29
C LYS A 449 -10.81 -19.01 -5.80
N ALA A 450 -10.32 -17.97 -5.14
CA ALA A 450 -10.63 -17.70 -3.73
C ALA A 450 -12.13 -17.46 -3.50
N TYR A 451 -12.82 -16.85 -4.46
CA TYR A 451 -14.28 -16.69 -4.45
C TYR A 451 -15.05 -17.95 -4.89
N GLY A 452 -14.37 -19.04 -5.25
CA GLY A 452 -15.01 -20.26 -5.75
C GLY A 452 -15.70 -20.11 -7.11
N LEU A 453 -15.34 -19.08 -7.89
CA LEU A 453 -15.92 -18.79 -9.20
C LEU A 453 -15.31 -19.62 -10.33
N LEU A 454 -14.11 -20.15 -10.09
CA LEU A 454 -13.44 -21.10 -10.99
C LEU A 454 -13.31 -22.45 -10.28
N HIS A 455 -13.94 -23.47 -10.84
CA HIS A 455 -13.75 -24.84 -10.37
C HIS A 455 -12.44 -25.38 -10.96
N GLY A 456 -11.52 -25.78 -10.09
CA GLY A 456 -10.23 -26.33 -10.51
C GLY A 456 -10.40 -27.70 -11.15
N THR A 457 -10.69 -27.75 -12.45
CA THR A 457 -10.28 -28.89 -13.27
C THR A 457 -8.89 -28.58 -13.78
N VAL A 458 -7.87 -28.97 -12.99
CA VAL A 458 -6.54 -29.20 -13.53
C VAL A 458 -6.64 -30.46 -14.40
N ALA A 459 -7.15 -30.30 -15.62
CA ALA A 459 -6.93 -31.26 -16.68
C ALA A 459 -5.54 -30.93 -17.24
N GLY A 460 -4.55 -31.73 -16.86
CA GLY A 460 -3.18 -31.64 -17.38
C GLY A 460 -3.06 -32.07 -18.83
#